data_AF-A0A314ZDI5-F1
#
_entry.id   AF-A0A314ZDI5-F1
#
_cell.length_a   1.000
_cell.length_b   1.000
_cell.length_c   1.000
_cell.angle_alpha   90.00
_cell.angle_beta   90.00
_cell.angle_gamma   90.00
#
_symmetry.space_group_name_H-M   'P 1'
#
loop_
_entity.id
_entity.type
_entity.pdbx_description
1 polymer ?
#
loop_
_entity_poly.entity_id
_entity_poly.type
_entity_poly.pdbx_seq_one_letter_code
_entity_poly.pdbx_strand_id
1 'polypeptide(L)'
;MQLKGRYGGLYVFTMTTSWEHEEEVDRIVQKLSPTANKTYRLSGTQKFELPKNEVRIADVFQAVEFAKSRFPVFAWGVVDTTLEDVFIKVAAAATASSYDI
;
A
#
# COMPACT_ATOMS: atom_id res chain seq x y z
N MET A 1 10.76 5.82 20.59
CA MET A 1 9.47 6.28 20.00
C MET A 1 9.47 6.32 18.45
N GLN A 2 10.36 5.62 17.74
CA GLN A 2 10.45 5.72 16.26
C GLN A 2 9.78 4.57 15.47
N LEU A 3 9.36 3.47 16.11
CA LEU A 3 8.88 2.27 15.41
C LEU A 3 7.35 2.17 15.26
N LYS A 4 6.57 2.74 16.18
CA LYS A 4 5.10 2.88 16.03
C LYS A 4 4.73 3.75 14.82
N GLY A 5 5.53 4.79 14.55
CA GLY A 5 5.28 5.74 13.46
C GLY A 5 5.55 5.18 12.05
N ARG A 6 6.44 4.19 11.90
CA ARG A 6 6.82 3.68 10.57
C ARG A 6 5.84 2.66 9.99
N TYR A 7 5.05 1.98 10.84
CA TYR A 7 4.16 0.89 10.38
C TYR A 7 2.74 0.92 10.96
N GLY A 8 2.48 1.62 12.07
CA GLY A 8 1.14 1.73 12.67
C GLY A 8 0.30 2.88 12.09
N GLY A 9 0.80 3.53 11.04
CA GLY A 9 0.21 4.70 10.40
C GLY A 9 0.08 4.54 8.89
N LEU A 10 -0.10 3.32 8.39
CA LEU A 10 -0.20 3.05 6.95
C LEU A 10 -1.59 2.49 6.59
N TYR A 11 -2.07 2.82 5.40
CA TYR A 11 -3.00 1.98 4.68
C TYR A 11 -2.23 1.09 3.72
N VAL A 12 -2.61 -0.18 3.65
CA VAL A 12 -2.14 -1.09 2.60
C VAL A 12 -3.22 -1.14 1.53
N PHE A 13 -2.94 -0.53 0.39
CA PHE A 13 -3.83 -0.51 -0.77
C PHE A 13 -3.37 -1.53 -1.80
N THR A 14 -4.29 -2.35 -2.30
CA THR A 14 -4.05 -3.32 -3.37
C THR A 14 -5.02 -3.06 -4.51
N MET A 15 -4.54 -3.15 -5.74
CA MET A 15 -5.39 -3.11 -6.92
C MET A 15 -4.86 -4.05 -8.00
N THR A 16 -5.79 -4.75 -8.67
CA THR A 16 -5.51 -5.66 -9.77
C THR A 16 -6.19 -5.15 -11.03
N THR A 17 -5.40 -4.95 -12.07
CA THR A 17 -5.82 -4.49 -13.40
C THR A 17 -5.13 -5.35 -14.46
N SER A 18 -5.32 -5.04 -15.74
CA SER A 18 -4.45 -5.56 -16.78
C SER A 18 -3.10 -4.81 -16.79
N TRP A 19 -2.04 -5.51 -17.18
CA TRP A 19 -0.65 -5.04 -17.25
C TRP A 19 -0.48 -3.68 -17.96
N GLU A 20 -1.26 -3.36 -18.99
CA GLU A 20 -1.23 -2.08 -19.69
C GLU A 20 -1.69 -0.88 -18.85
N HIS A 21 -2.37 -1.11 -17.72
CA HIS A 21 -2.87 -0.05 -16.84
C HIS A 21 -2.01 0.16 -15.58
N GLU A 22 -0.98 -0.67 -15.35
CA GLU A 22 -0.17 -0.61 -14.13
C GLU A 22 0.52 0.75 -13.91
N GLU A 23 0.91 1.45 -14.98
CA GLU A 23 1.46 2.82 -14.87
C GLU A 23 0.40 3.85 -14.48
N GLU A 24 -0.84 3.68 -14.94
CA GLU A 24 -1.92 4.61 -14.61
C GLU A 24 -2.30 4.46 -13.12
N VAL A 25 -2.26 3.21 -12.61
CA VAL A 25 -2.39 2.92 -11.18
C VAL A 25 -1.30 3.63 -10.37
N ASP A 26 -0.04 3.59 -10.82
CA ASP A 26 1.06 4.28 -10.15
C ASP A 26 0.81 5.79 -10.08
N ARG A 27 0.38 6.40 -11.18
CA ARG A 27 0.07 7.84 -11.23
C ARG A 27 -1.07 8.22 -10.30
N ILE A 28 -2.10 7.38 -10.19
CA ILE A 28 -3.22 7.59 -9.26
C ILE A 28 -2.71 7.53 -7.82
N VAL A 29 -1.93 6.50 -7.48
CA VAL A 29 -1.41 6.33 -6.12
C VAL A 29 -0.42 7.44 -5.75
N GLN A 30 0.45 7.86 -6.67
CA GLN A 30 1.39 8.95 -6.45
C GLN A 30 0.69 10.30 -6.17
N LYS A 31 -0.52 10.50 -6.73
CA LYS A 31 -1.36 11.67 -6.42
C LYS A 31 -2.02 11.56 -5.04
N LEU A 32 -2.34 10.35 -4.59
CA LEU A 32 -2.89 10.11 -3.24
C LEU A 32 -1.83 10.32 -2.15
N SER A 33 -0.62 9.84 -2.38
CA SER A 33 0.50 9.99 -1.47
C SER A 33 1.80 10.02 -2.27
N PRO A 34 2.50 11.17 -2.32
CA PRO A 34 3.79 11.27 -3.00
C PRO A 34 4.87 10.36 -2.41
N THR A 35 4.70 9.91 -1.15
CA THR A 35 5.65 9.01 -0.48
C THR A 35 5.15 7.56 -0.43
N ALA A 36 4.11 7.22 -1.19
CA ALA A 36 3.60 5.87 -1.31
C ALA A 36 4.70 4.89 -1.71
N ASN A 37 4.80 3.78 -0.98
CA ASN A 37 5.79 2.75 -1.25
C ASN A 37 5.13 1.55 -1.94
N LYS A 38 5.52 1.25 -3.17
CA LYS A 38 5.07 0.03 -3.86
C LYS A 38 5.83 -1.17 -3.32
N THR A 39 5.11 -2.09 -2.68
CA THR A 39 5.69 -3.28 -2.03
C THR A 39 5.53 -4.56 -2.85
N TYR A 40 4.68 -4.54 -3.88
CA TYR A 40 4.42 -5.70 -4.72
C TYR A 40 3.96 -5.28 -6.12
N ARG A 41 4.44 -6.00 -7.13
CA ARG A 41 3.94 -5.95 -8.50
C ARG A 41 4.07 -7.34 -9.12
N LEU A 42 2.95 -7.97 -9.40
CA LEU A 42 2.93 -9.24 -10.13
C LEU A 42 1.59 -9.43 -10.83
N SER A 43 1.64 -9.79 -12.12
CA SER A 43 0.46 -10.17 -12.92
C SER A 43 -0.71 -9.17 -12.82
N GLY A 44 -0.43 -7.88 -13.00
CA GLY A 44 -1.46 -6.84 -12.94
C GLY A 44 -1.86 -6.40 -11.53
N THR A 45 -1.39 -7.10 -10.49
CA THR A 45 -1.65 -6.76 -9.09
C THR A 45 -0.52 -5.90 -8.53
N GLN A 46 -0.87 -4.71 -8.04
CA GLN A 46 0.03 -3.79 -7.36
C GLN A 46 -0.42 -3.58 -5.91
N LYS A 47 0.55 -3.52 -5.01
CA LYS A 47 0.35 -3.24 -3.58
C LYS A 47 1.17 -2.04 -3.15
N PHE A 48 0.55 -1.15 -2.40
CA PHE A 48 1.13 0.09 -1.93
C PHE A 48 0.92 0.25 -0.43
N GLU A 49 1.94 0.78 0.24
CA GLU A 49 1.86 1.30 1.59
C GLU A 49 1.68 2.82 1.50
N LEU A 50 0.58 3.33 2.04
CA LEU A 50 0.19 4.74 2.00
C LEU A 50 0.23 5.33 3.42
N PRO A 51 1.08 6.35 3.68
CA PRO A 51 1.07 7.06 4.95
C PRO A 51 -0.28 7.73 5.23
N LYS A 52 -0.89 7.39 6.36
CA LYS A 52 -2.19 7.94 6.80
C LYS A 52 -2.14 9.44 7.12
N ASN A 53 -0.95 9.99 7.34
CA ASN A 53 -0.74 11.43 7.49
C ASN A 53 -0.79 12.18 6.15
N GLU A 54 -0.66 11.47 5.02
CA GLU A 54 -0.77 12.05 3.68
C GLU A 54 -2.11 11.74 3.01
N VAL A 55 -2.75 10.62 3.36
CA VAL A 55 -3.98 10.16 2.70
C VAL A 55 -5.15 9.99 3.67
N ARG A 56 -6.33 10.50 3.28
CA ARG A 56 -7.58 10.17 3.95
C ARG A 56 -8.19 8.95 3.28
N ILE A 57 -8.82 8.07 4.06
CA ILE A 57 -9.45 6.86 3.51
C ILE A 57 -10.52 7.16 2.45
N ALA A 58 -11.24 8.28 2.59
CA ALA A 58 -12.21 8.74 1.60
C ALA A 58 -11.58 9.02 0.22
N ASP A 59 -10.35 9.54 0.20
CA ASP A 59 -9.64 9.84 -1.04
C ASP A 59 -9.20 8.54 -1.75
N VAL A 60 -8.86 7.49 -0.99
CA VAL A 60 -8.58 6.15 -1.53
C VAL A 60 -9.82 5.57 -2.23
N PHE A 61 -11.00 5.66 -1.63
CA PHE A 61 -12.23 5.21 -2.27
C PHE A 61 -12.54 6.02 -3.54
N GLN A 62 -12.35 7.34 -3.52
CA GLN A 62 -12.53 8.17 -4.72
C GLN A 62 -11.56 7.80 -5.84
N ALA A 63 -10.30 7.51 -5.51
CA ALA A 63 -9.32 7.06 -6.49
C ALA A 63 -9.68 5.72 -7.13
N VAL A 64 -10.27 4.80 -6.36
CA VAL A 64 -10.78 3.53 -6.88
C VAL A 64 -11.93 3.76 -7.87
N GLU A 65 -12.90 4.61 -7.51
CA GLU A 65 -14.01 4.94 -8.41
C GLU A 65 -13.52 5.68 -9.67
N PHE A 66 -12.53 6.56 -9.53
CA PHE A 66 -11.86 7.18 -10.66
C PHE A 66 -11.17 6.14 -11.57
N ALA A 67 -10.41 5.19 -11.01
CA ALA A 67 -9.77 4.12 -11.77
C ALA A 67 -10.79 3.27 -12.54
N LYS A 68 -11.87 2.84 -11.88
CA LYS A 68 -12.98 2.08 -12.48
C LYS A 68 -13.66 2.83 -13.64
N SER A 69 -13.70 4.17 -13.58
CA SER A 69 -14.25 4.99 -14.67
C SER A 69 -13.34 5.06 -15.91
N ARG A 70 -12.06 4.69 -15.77
CA ARG A 70 -11.03 4.79 -16.82
C ARG A 70 -10.70 3.45 -17.45
N PHE A 71 -10.68 2.38 -16.66
CA PHE A 71 -10.32 1.04 -17.11
C PHE A 71 -10.90 -0.06 -16.20
N PRO A 72 -10.96 -1.32 -16.67
CA PRO A 72 -11.39 -2.44 -15.84
C PRO A 72 -10.48 -2.64 -14.62
N VAL A 73 -11.08 -2.62 -13.43
CA VAL A 73 -10.44 -3.01 -12.16
C VAL A 73 -10.97 -4.39 -11.78
N PHE A 74 -10.12 -5.40 -11.78
CA PHE A 74 -10.52 -6.79 -11.52
C PHE A 74 -10.69 -7.07 -10.03
N ALA A 75 -9.84 -6.48 -9.19
CA ALA A 75 -9.93 -6.58 -7.74
C ALA A 75 -9.28 -5.35 -7.10
N TRP A 76 -9.69 -5.00 -5.88
CA TRP A 76 -9.02 -3.99 -5.07
C TRP A 76 -9.34 -4.21 -3.60
N GLY A 77 -8.53 -3.64 -2.72
CA GLY A 77 -8.76 -3.65 -1.28
C GLY A 77 -7.90 -2.64 -0.56
N VAL A 78 -8.35 -2.24 0.63
CA VAL A 78 -7.58 -1.40 1.54
C VAL A 78 -7.65 -1.99 2.94
N VAL A 79 -6.48 -2.10 3.59
CA VAL A 79 -6.36 -2.63 4.95
C VAL A 79 -5.70 -1.56 5.82
N ASP A 80 -6.25 -1.36 7.01
CA ASP A 80 -5.63 -0.56 8.06
C ASP A 80 -4.59 -1.44 8.78
N THR A 81 -3.31 -1.02 8.79
CA THR A 81 -2.30 -1.76 9.56
C THR A 81 -2.40 -1.38 11.04
N THR A 82 -2.67 -2.38 11.87
CA THR A 82 -2.77 -2.19 13.33
C THR A 82 -1.40 -2.37 14.00
N LEU A 83 -1.31 -2.07 15.31
CA LEU A 83 -0.07 -2.27 16.07
C LEU A 83 0.39 -3.74 16.11
N GLU A 84 -0.55 -4.68 15.98
CA GLU A 84 -0.29 -6.11 15.88
C GLU A 84 0.51 -6.47 14.61
N ASP A 85 0.16 -5.90 13.46
CA ASP A 85 0.90 -6.09 12.20
C ASP A 85 2.32 -5.50 12.29
N VAL A 86 2.48 -4.38 12.99
CA VAL A 86 3.80 -3.81 13.29
C VAL A 86 4.63 -4.77 14.12
N PHE A 87 4.03 -5.37 15.15
CA PHE A 87 4.72 -6.28 16.05
C PHE A 87 5.26 -7.51 15.32
N ILE A 88 4.45 -8.09 14.41
CA ILE A 88 4.86 -9.24 13.59
C ILE A 88 6.02 -8.87 12.65
N LYS A 89 5.93 -7.74 11.94
CA LYS A 89 7.02 -7.30 11.04
C LYS A 89 8.32 -7.01 11.81
N VAL A 90 8.23 -6.40 12.98
CA VAL A 90 9.39 -6.10 13.84
C VAL A 90 10.01 -7.38 14.38
N ALA A 91 9.20 -8.33 14.86
CA ALA A 91 9.69 -9.62 15.30
C ALA A 91 10.41 -10.38 14.17
N ALA A 92 9.81 -10.40 12.97
CA ALA A 92 10.40 -11.03 11.79
C ALA A 92 11.74 -10.37 11.37
N ALA A 93 11.82 -9.04 11.40
CA ALA A 93 13.06 -8.32 11.11
C ALA A 93 14.15 -8.56 12.16
N ALA A 94 13.79 -8.65 13.44
CA ALA A 94 14.73 -8.94 14.53
C ALA A 94 15.30 -10.36 14.44
N THR A 95 14.48 -11.34 14.03
CA THR A 95 14.95 -12.72 13.81
C THR A 95 15.86 -12.86 12.60
N ALA A 96 15.64 -12.07 11.53
CA ALA A 96 16.48 -12.08 10.34
C ALA A 96 17.88 -11.47 10.61
N SER A 97 17.96 -10.45 11.47
CA SER A 97 19.23 -9.83 11.88
C SER A 97 20.10 -10.71 12.79
N SER A 98 19.55 -11.79 13.36
CA SER A 98 20.29 -12.67 14.29
C SER A 98 21.11 -13.76 13.58
N TYR A 99 21.02 -13.88 12.26
CA TYR A 99 21.76 -14.87 11.47
C TYR A 99 23.03 -14.31 10.79
N ASP A 100 23.36 -13.04 11.00
CA ASP A 100 24.61 -12.40 10.56
C ASP A 100 25.61 -12.23 11.74
N ILE A 101 25.92 -13.33 12.44
CA ILE A 101 27.09 -13.44 13.34
C ILE A 101 27.86 -14.72 13.01
#